data_AF-A0A8J7ARK3-F1
#
_entry.id   AF-A0A8J7ARK3-F1
#
_cell.length_a   1.000
_cell.length_b   1.000
_cell.length_c   1.000
_cell.angle_alpha   90.00
_cell.angle_beta   90.00
_cell.angle_gamma   90.00
#
_symmetry.space_group_name_H-M   'P 1'
#
loop_
_entity.id
_entity.type
_entity.pdbx_description
1 polymer ?
#
loop_
_entity_poly.entity_id
_entity_poly.type
_entity_poly.pdbx_seq_one_letter_code
_entity_poly.pdbx_strand_id
1 'polypeptide(L)'
;MISVVAVANAPVFSCYSASKAALHSLTQGIRAELAQQGTQVIGVFPGPVDTAMAEAIPAEKIAPSEVAKAALQAIETEIDDVYPDLVSQSVFSAIADPLKAVEKQFAGWMLQ
;
A
#
# COMPACT_ATOMS: atom_id res chain seq x y z
N MET A 1 -2.47 -2.79 -6.51
CA MET A 1 -2.39 -3.73 -5.37
C MET A 1 -0.94 -3.92 -4.92
N ILE A 2 -0.53 -3.32 -3.79
CA ILE A 2 0.88 -3.28 -3.36
C ILE A 2 1.17 -4.48 -2.44
N SER A 3 1.59 -4.30 -1.19
CA SER A 3 1.77 -5.31 -0.14
C SER A 3 2.36 -4.62 1.08
N VAL A 4 2.13 -5.15 2.29
CA VAL A 4 2.80 -4.68 3.50
C VAL A 4 4.34 -4.76 3.43
N VAL A 5 4.92 -5.68 2.64
CA VAL A 5 6.39 -5.82 2.52
C VAL A 5 7.03 -4.83 1.53
N ALA A 6 6.28 -3.85 1.04
CA ALA A 6 6.79 -2.82 0.13
C ALA A 6 7.66 -1.77 0.81
N VAL A 7 7.54 -1.63 2.13
CA VAL A 7 8.21 -0.59 2.93
C VAL A 7 9.46 -1.09 3.64
N ALA A 8 9.55 -2.41 3.84
CA ALA A 8 10.72 -3.08 4.38
C ALA A 8 10.78 -4.51 3.82
N ASN A 9 11.98 -4.99 3.52
CA ASN A 9 12.16 -6.34 3.00
C ASN A 9 11.81 -7.38 4.07
N ALA A 10 10.96 -8.34 3.72
CA ALA A 10 10.76 -9.54 4.52
C ALA A 10 11.69 -10.66 4.00
N PRO A 11 12.55 -11.26 4.85
CA PRO A 11 13.33 -12.43 4.47
C PRO A 11 12.44 -13.52 3.86
N VAL A 12 12.98 -14.30 2.92
CA VAL A 12 12.25 -15.29 2.09
C VAL A 12 11.39 -14.67 0.97
N PHE A 13 11.00 -13.40 1.08
CA PHE A 13 10.24 -12.68 0.05
C PHE A 13 11.06 -11.60 -0.66
N SER A 14 12.37 -11.73 -0.78
CA SER A 14 13.23 -10.59 -1.13
C SER A 14 12.93 -9.98 -2.51
N CYS A 15 12.83 -10.79 -3.57
CA CYS A 15 12.47 -10.31 -4.91
C CYS A 15 11.04 -9.76 -4.96
N TYR A 16 10.11 -10.42 -4.25
CA TYR A 16 8.73 -9.98 -4.15
C TYR A 16 8.63 -8.62 -3.46
N SER A 17 9.29 -8.45 -2.31
CA SER A 17 9.37 -7.20 -1.55
C SER A 17 9.94 -6.08 -2.40
N ALA A 18 11.04 -6.33 -3.13
CA ALA A 18 11.62 -5.36 -4.06
C ALA A 18 10.63 -4.95 -5.16
N SER A 19 9.91 -5.90 -5.76
CA SER A 19 8.89 -5.61 -6.77
C SER A 19 7.74 -4.78 -6.23
N LYS A 20 7.32 -5.04 -4.98
CA LYS A 20 6.25 -4.30 -4.31
C LYS A 20 6.70 -2.92 -3.85
N ALA A 21 7.96 -2.76 -3.46
CA ALA A 21 8.56 -1.45 -3.19
C ALA A 21 8.63 -0.59 -4.47
N ALA A 22 9.03 -1.18 -5.60
CA ALA A 22 8.99 -0.49 -6.90
C ALA A 22 7.56 -0.09 -7.28
N LEU A 23 6.58 -0.98 -7.08
CA LEU A 23 5.17 -0.66 -7.32
C LEU A 23 4.65 0.44 -6.38
N HIS A 24 5.07 0.46 -5.12
CA HIS A 24 4.74 1.53 -4.18
C HIS A 24 5.28 2.87 -4.67
N SER A 25 6.56 2.93 -5.02
CA SER A 25 7.19 4.13 -5.58
C SER A 25 6.50 4.61 -6.86
N LEU A 26 6.16 3.70 -7.78
CA LEU A 26 5.41 4.02 -8.99
C LEU A 26 4.01 4.58 -8.66
N THR A 27 3.34 4.01 -7.66
CA THR A 27 2.01 4.48 -7.23
C THR A 27 2.07 5.92 -6.71
N GLN A 28 3.11 6.26 -5.94
CA GLN A 28 3.33 7.63 -5.46
C GLN A 28 3.55 8.62 -6.61
N GLY A 29 4.36 8.23 -7.61
CA GLY A 29 4.59 9.03 -8.81
C GLY A 29 3.31 9.28 -9.61
N ILE A 30 2.58 8.22 -9.97
CA ILE A 30 1.33 8.31 -10.72
C ILE A 30 0.28 9.14 -9.96
N ARG A 31 0.22 9.02 -8.63
CA ARG A 31 -0.66 9.83 -7.79
C ARG A 31 -0.37 11.32 -7.94
N ALA A 32 0.90 11.72 -7.91
CA ALA A 32 1.29 13.12 -8.11
C ALA A 32 0.99 13.59 -9.55
N GLU A 33 1.30 12.75 -10.55
CA GLU A 33 1.08 13.07 -11.97
C GLU A 33 -0.39 13.29 -12.32
N LEU A 34 -1.29 12.51 -11.72
CA LEU A 34 -2.72 12.56 -12.01
C LEU A 34 -3.52 13.50 -11.08
N ALA A 35 -2.86 14.12 -10.10
CA ALA A 35 -3.50 14.99 -9.12
C ALA A 35 -4.22 16.20 -9.75
N GLN A 36 -3.60 16.86 -10.74
CA GLN A 36 -4.19 18.03 -11.41
C GLN A 36 -5.45 17.68 -12.24
N GLN A 37 -5.57 16.41 -12.66
CA GLN A 37 -6.76 15.89 -13.33
C GLN A 37 -7.88 15.54 -12.34
N GLY A 38 -7.64 15.62 -11.03
CA GLY A 38 -8.57 15.17 -10.01
C GLY A 38 -8.79 13.65 -10.01
N THR A 39 -7.81 12.89 -10.51
CA THR A 39 -7.89 11.42 -10.52
C THR A 39 -7.25 10.86 -9.25
N GLN A 40 -8.06 10.14 -8.47
CA GLN A 40 -7.58 9.47 -7.26
C GLN A 40 -6.76 8.22 -7.62
N VAL A 41 -5.65 8.03 -6.90
CA VAL A 41 -4.77 6.87 -7.05
C VAL A 41 -4.52 6.25 -5.67
N ILE A 42 -5.10 5.08 -5.45
CA ILE A 42 -5.03 4.38 -4.16
C ILE A 42 -3.98 3.26 -4.14
N GLY A 43 -3.19 3.22 -3.08
CA GLY A 43 -2.31 2.12 -2.72
C GLY A 43 -2.97 1.29 -1.64
N VAL A 44 -3.06 -0.04 -1.84
CA VAL A 44 -3.60 -0.95 -0.81
C VAL A 44 -2.46 -1.88 -0.39
N PHE A 45 -2.25 -2.04 0.92
CA PHE A 45 -1.06 -2.67 1.51
C PHE A 45 -1.41 -3.83 2.46
N PRO A 46 -2.07 -4.90 1.98
CA PRO A 46 -2.45 -6.00 2.83
C PRO A 46 -1.23 -6.79 3.30
N GLY A 47 -1.37 -7.40 4.47
CA GLY A 47 -0.65 -8.59 4.90
C GLY A 47 -1.10 -9.84 4.13
N PRO A 48 -1.01 -11.03 4.74
CA PRO A 48 -1.47 -12.27 4.11
C PRO A 48 -2.97 -12.26 3.83
N VAL A 49 -3.37 -12.50 2.57
CA VAL A 49 -4.78 -12.58 2.14
C VAL A 49 -5.13 -14.03 1.84
N ASP A 50 -6.31 -14.49 2.25
CA ASP A 50 -6.74 -15.89 2.10
C ASP A 50 -7.05 -16.23 0.62
N THR A 51 -5.98 -16.54 -0.11
CA THR A 51 -5.95 -16.83 -1.54
C THR A 51 -4.91 -17.90 -1.82
N ALA A 52 -4.95 -18.52 -3.00
CA ALA A 52 -3.96 -19.52 -3.42
C ALA A 52 -2.50 -19.01 -3.35
N MET A 53 -2.27 -17.71 -3.56
CA MET A 53 -0.92 -17.10 -3.48
C MET A 53 -0.31 -17.24 -2.07
N ALA A 54 -1.14 -17.16 -1.03
CA ALA A 54 -0.70 -17.15 0.36
C ALA A 54 -0.98 -18.49 1.06
N GLU A 55 -1.35 -19.55 0.34
CA GLU A 55 -1.75 -20.84 0.90
C GLU A 55 -0.70 -21.38 1.90
N ALA A 56 0.57 -21.36 1.50
CA ALA A 56 1.70 -21.85 2.28
C ALA A 56 2.17 -20.93 3.42
N ILE A 57 1.57 -19.75 3.60
CA ILE A 57 1.94 -18.81 4.69
C ILE A 57 1.20 -19.21 5.97
N PRO A 58 1.91 -19.64 7.04
CA PRO A 58 1.29 -20.07 8.29
C PRO A 58 0.99 -18.86 9.20
N ALA A 59 0.06 -18.01 8.77
CA ALA A 59 -0.39 -16.84 9.50
C ALA A 59 -1.91 -16.71 9.43
N GLU A 60 -2.49 -15.88 10.30
CA GLU A 60 -3.87 -15.42 10.13
C GLU A 60 -3.95 -14.60 8.83
N LYS A 61 -4.99 -14.86 8.02
CA LYS A 61 -5.15 -14.27 6.68
C LYS A 61 -6.45 -13.49 6.64
N ILE A 62 -6.41 -12.28 6.08
CA ILE A 62 -7.62 -11.50 5.84
C ILE A 62 -8.42 -12.11 4.68
N ALA A 63 -9.75 -12.12 4.79
CA ALA A 63 -10.61 -12.57 3.70
C ALA A 63 -10.50 -11.63 2.48
N PRO A 64 -10.48 -12.15 1.24
CA PRO A 64 -10.41 -11.32 0.03
C PRO A 64 -11.52 -10.27 -0.07
N SER A 65 -12.73 -10.60 0.41
CA SER A 65 -13.87 -9.68 0.44
C SER A 65 -13.63 -8.46 1.32
N GLU A 66 -12.93 -8.62 2.44
CA GLU A 66 -12.62 -7.51 3.35
C GLU A 66 -11.57 -6.57 2.75
N VAL A 67 -10.57 -7.11 2.04
CA VAL A 67 -9.61 -6.29 1.28
C VAL A 67 -10.32 -5.49 0.19
N ALA A 68 -11.23 -6.13 -0.55
CA ALA A 68 -12.01 -5.46 -1.59
C ALA A 68 -12.91 -4.36 -1.01
N LYS A 69 -13.59 -4.64 0.11
CA LYS A 69 -14.43 -3.68 0.82
C LYS A 69 -13.62 -2.47 1.29
N ALA A 70 -12.46 -2.69 1.89
CA ALA A 70 -11.57 -1.63 2.34
C ALA A 70 -11.09 -0.75 1.16
N ALA A 71 -10.75 -1.37 0.03
CA ALA A 71 -10.34 -0.63 -1.17
C ALA A 71 -11.49 0.22 -1.74
N LEU A 72 -12.72 -0.31 -1.79
CA LEU A 72 -13.89 0.44 -2.24
C LEU A 72 -14.22 1.60 -1.30
N GLN A 73 -14.18 1.36 0.02
CA GLN A 73 -14.40 2.40 1.01
C GLN A 73 -13.38 3.54 0.87
N ALA A 74 -12.12 3.22 0.59
CA ALA A 74 -11.08 4.23 0.40
C ALA A 74 -11.32 5.15 -0.80
N ILE A 75 -12.00 4.65 -1.84
CA ILE A 75 -12.45 5.48 -2.96
C ILE A 75 -13.49 6.49 -2.48
N GLU A 76 -14.48 6.02 -1.72
CA GLU A 76 -15.57 6.87 -1.20
C GLU A 76 -15.08 7.90 -0.17
N THR A 77 -14.04 7.57 0.60
CA THR A 77 -13.53 8.42 1.68
C THR A 77 -12.28 9.20 1.32
N GLU A 78 -11.86 9.18 0.06
CA GLU A 78 -10.65 9.88 -0.44
C GLU A 78 -9.37 9.50 0.35
N ILE A 79 -9.25 8.23 0.73
CA ILE A 79 -8.06 7.70 1.42
C ILE A 79 -7.10 7.10 0.40
N ASP A 80 -5.90 7.67 0.30
CA ASP A 80 -4.90 7.25 -0.69
C ASP A 80 -4.18 5.94 -0.34
N ASP A 81 -3.96 5.66 0.94
CA ASP A 81 -3.21 4.48 1.40
C ASP A 81 -4.07 3.65 2.36
N VAL A 82 -4.28 2.38 2.00
CA VAL A 82 -5.23 1.48 2.66
C VAL A 82 -4.49 0.35 3.36
N TYR A 83 -4.76 0.19 4.66
CA TYR A 83 -4.18 -0.83 5.54
C TYR A 83 -5.30 -1.75 6.07
N PRO A 84 -5.71 -2.77 5.29
CA PRO A 84 -6.98 -3.47 5.51
C PRO A 84 -6.96 -4.45 6.69
N ASP A 85 -5.78 -4.81 7.20
CA ASP A 85 -5.60 -5.82 8.26
C ASP A 85 -4.64 -5.34 9.36
N LEU A 86 -4.67 -6.01 10.52
CA LEU A 86 -3.87 -5.65 11.69
C LEU A 86 -2.36 -5.71 11.43
N VAL A 87 -1.89 -6.62 10.56
CA VAL A 87 -0.46 -6.72 10.22
C VAL A 87 -0.03 -5.46 9.49
N SER A 88 -0.80 -5.06 8.47
CA SER A 88 -0.54 -3.82 7.74
C SER A 88 -0.59 -2.58 8.63
N GLN A 89 -1.60 -2.48 9.49
CA GLN A 89 -1.75 -1.36 10.43
C GLN A 89 -0.57 -1.27 11.41
N SER A 90 -0.12 -2.41 11.95
CA SER A 90 1.02 -2.47 12.86
C SER A 90 2.32 -2.03 12.18
N VAL A 91 2.60 -2.53 10.97
CA VAL A 91 3.82 -2.16 10.23
C VAL A 91 3.82 -0.67 9.92
N PHE A 92 2.72 -0.13 9.39
CA PHE A 92 2.67 1.28 9.03
C PHE A 92 2.63 2.19 10.26
N SER A 93 2.00 1.80 11.37
CA SER A 93 2.11 2.57 12.62
C SER A 93 3.55 2.73 13.11
N ALA A 94 4.47 1.82 12.75
CA ALA A 94 5.87 1.90 13.16
C ALA A 94 6.72 2.84 12.28
N ILE A 95 6.25 3.23 11.09
CA ILE A 95 7.07 3.93 10.08
C ILE A 95 6.36 5.08 9.33
N ALA A 96 5.04 5.26 9.51
CA ALA A 96 4.22 6.06 8.61
C ALA A 96 4.49 7.56 8.66
N ASP A 97 4.76 8.12 9.84
CA ASP A 97 4.89 9.57 10.00
C ASP A 97 6.04 10.16 9.17
N PRO A 98 7.27 9.62 9.21
CA PRO A 98 8.37 10.14 8.38
C PRO A 98 8.18 9.88 6.88
N LEU A 99 7.69 8.70 6.49
CA LEU A 99 7.63 8.31 5.08
C LEU A 99 6.54 9.05 4.30
N LYS A 100 5.36 9.24 4.89
CA LYS A 100 4.26 9.94 4.20
C LYS A 100 4.55 11.44 4.07
N ALA A 101 5.26 12.02 5.03
CA ALA A 101 5.73 13.41 4.95
C ALA A 101 6.70 13.60 3.76
N VAL A 102 7.66 12.68 3.59
CA VAL A 102 8.62 12.71 2.47
C VAL A 102 7.91 12.53 1.12
N GLU A 103 6.93 11.63 1.04
CA GLU A 103 6.12 11.47 -0.18
C GLU A 103 5.42 12.78 -0.56
N LYS A 104 4.73 13.43 0.38
CA LYS A 104 4.05 14.71 0.14
C LYS A 104 5.04 15.80 -0.27
N GLN A 105 6.22 15.83 0.34
CA GLN A 105 7.29 16.75 -0.03
C GLN A 105 7.74 16.55 -1.48
N PHE A 106 7.95 15.30 -1.91
CA PHE A 106 8.33 14.99 -3.30
C PHE A 106 7.21 15.31 -4.29
N ALA A 107 5.94 15.03 -3.93
CA ALA A 107 4.79 15.38 -4.76
C ALA A 107 4.68 16.89 -5.00
N GLY A 108 5.08 17.72 -4.02
CA GLY A 108 5.10 19.19 -4.15
C GLY A 108 6.02 19.71 -5.26
N TRP A 109 6.99 18.92 -5.75
CA TRP A 109 7.85 19.29 -6.87
C TRP A 109 7.10 19.38 -8.21
N MET A 110 5.90 18.80 -8.31
CA MET A 110 5.05 18.86 -9.52
C MET A 110 4.13 20.10 -9.56
N LEU A 111 4.03 20.85 -8.46
CA LEU A 111 3.10 21.98 -8.32
C LEU A 111 3.78 23.35 -8.47
N GLN A 112 5.02 23.38 -8.97
CA GLN A 112 5.80 24.58 -9.31
C GLN A 112 5.88 24.74 -10.83
#